data_AF-A0A3N5LL42-F1
#
_entry.id   AF-A0A3N5LL42-F1
#
_cell.length_a   1.000
_cell.length_b   1.000
_cell.length_c   1.000
_cell.angle_alpha   90.00
_cell.angle_beta   90.00
_cell.angle_gamma   90.00
#
_symmetry.space_group_name_H-M   'P 1'
#
loop_
_entity.id
_entity.type
_entity.pdbx_description
1 polymer ?
#
loop_
_entity_poly.entity_id
_entity_poly.type
_entity_poly.pdbx_seq_one_letter_code
_entity_poly.pdbx_strand_id
1 'polypeptide(L)'
;MPKRSSIDERERELITSLYPSLRKIAAVAGAVDVEPDDLVQEALTRTLRRGPISDLDNPLAFLRKTIVNLASNQRRSLGRRRKALGRLSVEEGWWPTYPADIEAILDLPPRHRAILYLVEV
;
A
#
# COMPACT_ATOMS: atom_id res chain seq x y z
N MET A 1 -2.67 -23.13 -23.61
CA MET A 1 -2.94 -22.04 -22.63
C MET A 1 -3.01 -22.68 -21.25
N PRO A 2 -2.16 -22.31 -20.27
CA PRO A 2 -2.24 -22.93 -18.95
C PRO A 2 -3.58 -22.58 -18.29
N LYS A 3 -4.28 -23.61 -17.80
CA LYS A 3 -5.56 -23.52 -17.09
C LYS A 3 -5.46 -22.51 -15.94
N ARG A 4 -6.49 -21.66 -15.78
CA ARG A 4 -6.75 -20.94 -14.54
C ARG A 4 -6.78 -21.96 -13.40
N SER A 5 -5.71 -22.05 -12.63
CA SER A 5 -5.73 -22.78 -11.37
C SER A 5 -6.68 -22.01 -10.46
N SER A 6 -7.82 -22.61 -10.14
CA SER A 6 -8.63 -22.14 -9.02
C SER A 6 -7.72 -22.16 -7.80
N ILE A 7 -7.55 -21.02 -7.13
CA ILE A 7 -6.92 -20.96 -5.80
C ILE A 7 -7.48 -22.12 -4.99
N ASP A 8 -6.62 -23.01 -4.48
CA ASP A 8 -7.06 -24.15 -3.70
C ASP A 8 -7.48 -23.71 -2.28
N GLU A 9 -8.01 -24.63 -1.48
CA GLU A 9 -8.52 -24.26 -0.16
C GLU A 9 -7.42 -23.83 0.81
N ARG A 10 -6.26 -24.49 0.74
CA ARG A 10 -5.08 -24.15 1.55
C ARG A 10 -4.59 -22.74 1.26
N GLU A 11 -4.52 -22.37 -0.01
CA GLU A 11 -4.13 -21.04 -0.46
C GLU A 11 -5.17 -19.99 -0.02
N ARG A 12 -6.47 -20.32 -0.04
CA ARG A 12 -7.55 -19.46 0.48
C ARG A 12 -7.44 -19.22 1.99
N GLU A 13 -7.23 -20.29 2.77
CA GLU A 13 -7.03 -20.20 4.22
C GLU A 13 -5.81 -19.34 4.55
N LEU A 14 -4.70 -19.54 3.84
CA LEU A 14 -3.50 -18.74 3.98
C LEU A 14 -3.79 -17.26 3.71
N ILE A 15 -4.41 -16.92 2.58
CA ILE A 15 -4.75 -15.54 2.24
C ILE A 15 -5.66 -14.92 3.32
N THR A 16 -6.68 -15.66 3.76
CA THR A 16 -7.62 -15.21 4.79
C THR A 16 -6.91 -14.90 6.11
N SER A 17 -5.95 -15.75 6.51
CA SER A 17 -5.16 -15.54 7.73
C SER A 17 -4.23 -14.32 7.65
N LEU A 18 -3.68 -14.03 6.47
CA LEU A 18 -2.78 -12.90 6.25
C LEU A 18 -3.54 -11.57 6.09
N TYR A 19 -4.76 -11.61 5.57
CA TYR A 19 -5.53 -10.44 5.14
C TYR A 19 -5.63 -9.34 6.20
N PRO A 20 -5.97 -9.61 7.48
CA PRO A 20 -6.09 -8.56 8.49
C PRO A 20 -4.78 -7.80 8.71
N SER A 21 -3.65 -8.51 8.74
CA SER A 21 -2.35 -7.86 8.92
C SER A 21 -1.93 -7.07 7.68
N LEU A 22 -2.25 -7.55 6.48
CA LEU A 22 -1.94 -6.87 5.23
C LEU A 22 -2.77 -5.58 5.10
N ARG A 23 -4.05 -5.63 5.45
CA ARG A 23 -4.95 -4.48 5.43
C ARG A 23 -4.48 -3.36 6.36
N LYS A 24 -4.03 -3.69 7.58
CA LYS A 24 -3.46 -2.71 8.52
C LYS A 24 -2.24 -1.99 7.93
N ILE A 25 -1.33 -2.76 7.31
CA ILE A 25 -0.14 -2.18 6.66
C ILE A 25 -0.53 -1.32 5.45
N ALA A 26 -1.51 -1.76 4.66
CA ALA A 26 -2.01 -0.98 3.53
C ALA A 26 -2.64 0.35 3.98
N ALA A 27 -3.40 0.34 5.08
CA ALA A 27 -4.01 1.54 5.64
C ALA A 27 -2.98 2.56 6.11
N VAL A 28 -1.88 2.11 6.71
CA VAL A 28 -0.81 3.01 7.16
C VAL A 28 0.10 3.46 6.01
N ALA A 29 0.41 2.56 5.07
CA ALA A 29 1.33 2.88 3.98
C ALA A 29 0.66 3.64 2.83
N GLY A 30 -0.64 3.44 2.61
CA GLY A 30 -1.43 4.07 1.54
C GLY A 30 -1.52 5.58 1.65
N ALA A 31 -1.95 6.23 0.57
CA ALA A 31 -2.35 7.63 0.62
C ALA A 31 -3.78 7.73 1.18
N VAL A 32 -4.16 8.89 1.72
CA VAL A 32 -5.49 9.11 2.33
C VAL A 32 -6.64 8.81 1.37
N ASP A 33 -6.44 9.04 0.08
CA ASP A 33 -7.42 8.84 -0.99
C ASP A 33 -7.40 7.42 -1.59
N VAL A 34 -6.62 6.50 -1.02
CA VAL A 34 -6.49 5.13 -1.52
C VAL A 34 -7.11 4.16 -0.51
N GLU A 35 -8.07 3.35 -0.98
CA GLU A 35 -8.66 2.32 -0.15
C GLU A 35 -7.61 1.23 0.16
N PRO A 36 -7.40 0.85 1.44
CA PRO A 36 -6.39 -0.15 1.81
C PRO A 36 -6.57 -1.48 1.08
N ASP A 37 -7.82 -1.88 0.84
CA ASP A 37 -8.14 -3.15 0.19
C ASP A 37 -7.66 -3.18 -1.26
N ASP A 38 -7.60 -2.06 -1.98
CA ASP A 38 -7.07 -1.99 -3.34
C ASP A 38 -5.59 -2.37 -3.38
N LEU A 39 -4.81 -1.86 -2.42
CA LEU A 39 -3.38 -2.18 -2.31
C LEU A 39 -3.16 -3.66 -1.95
N VAL A 40 -3.99 -4.22 -1.06
CA VAL A 40 -3.93 -5.64 -0.69
C VAL A 40 -4.27 -6.52 -1.89
N GLN A 41 -5.37 -6.23 -2.58
CA GLN A 41 -5.82 -6.97 -3.75
C GLN A 41 -4.79 -6.92 -4.87
N GLU A 42 -4.19 -5.75 -5.14
CA GLU A 42 -3.16 -5.64 -6.16
C GLU A 42 -1.88 -6.40 -5.77
N ALA A 43 -1.47 -6.36 -4.50
CA ALA A 43 -0.32 -7.13 -4.01
C ALA A 43 -0.54 -8.64 -4.15
N LEU A 44 -1.71 -9.15 -3.74
CA LEU A 44 -2.10 -10.55 -3.89
C LEU A 44 -2.14 -10.95 -5.37
N THR A 45 -2.79 -10.16 -6.22
CA THR A 45 -2.90 -10.41 -7.66
C THR A 45 -1.52 -10.47 -8.33
N ARG A 46 -0.63 -9.52 -8.04
CA ARG A 46 0.73 -9.50 -8.59
C ARG A 46 1.56 -10.70 -8.14
N THR A 47 1.35 -11.17 -6.91
CA THR A 47 2.05 -12.33 -6.34
C THR A 47 1.54 -13.63 -6.95
N LEU A 48 0.22 -13.84 -6.95
CA LEU A 48 -0.44 -15.02 -7.52
C LEU A 48 -0.18 -15.20 -9.02
N ARG A 49 0.07 -14.09 -9.76
CA ARG A 49 0.49 -14.16 -11.17
C ARG A 49 1.88 -14.78 -11.37
N ARG A 50 2.72 -14.84 -10.33
CA ARG A 50 4.07 -15.40 -10.37
C ARG A 50 4.12 -16.84 -9.83
N GLY A 51 3.15 -17.21 -9.01
CA GLY A 51 3.02 -18.53 -8.40
C GLY A 51 2.16 -18.47 -7.13
N PRO A 52 1.90 -19.63 -6.51
CA PRO A 52 1.24 -19.70 -5.20
C PRO A 52 1.97 -18.87 -4.14
N ILE A 53 1.22 -18.19 -3.28
CA ILE A 53 1.75 -17.46 -2.12
C ILE A 53 2.33 -18.46 -1.10
N SER A 54 1.78 -19.68 -1.04
CA SER A 54 2.28 -20.77 -0.21
C SER A 54 3.70 -21.22 -0.54
N ASP A 55 4.22 -20.91 -1.74
CA ASP A 55 5.60 -21.22 -2.14
C ASP A 55 6.63 -20.20 -1.63
N LEU A 56 6.20 -19.10 -1.00
CA LEU A 56 7.09 -18.08 -0.46
C LEU A 56 7.61 -18.49 0.93
N ASP A 57 8.91 -18.31 1.18
CA ASP A 57 9.51 -18.57 2.49
C ASP A 57 8.86 -17.77 3.64
N ASN A 58 8.54 -16.49 3.36
CA ASN A 58 7.82 -15.63 4.28
C ASN A 58 6.77 -14.80 3.52
N PRO A 59 5.56 -15.35 3.34
CA PRO A 59 4.49 -14.72 2.57
C PRO A 59 4.13 -13.33 3.11
N LEU A 60 4.03 -13.21 4.44
CA LEU A 60 3.62 -11.97 5.10
C LEU A 60 4.62 -10.84 4.84
N ALA A 61 5.91 -11.08 5.06
CA ALA A 61 6.95 -10.08 4.84
C ALA A 61 7.05 -9.67 3.36
N PHE A 62 6.95 -10.63 2.45
CA PHE A 62 6.95 -10.38 1.01
C PHE A 62 5.77 -9.50 0.58
N LEU A 63 4.56 -9.81 1.04
CA LEU A 63 3.35 -9.05 0.71
C LEU A 63 3.36 -7.66 1.35
N ARG A 64 3.81 -7.51 2.60
CA ARG A 64 4.03 -6.18 3.23
C ARG A 64 4.98 -5.32 2.41
N LYS A 65 6.11 -5.88 1.97
CA LYS A 65 7.08 -5.19 1.09
C LYS A 65 6.43 -4.79 -0.23
N THR A 66 5.62 -5.67 -0.81
CA THR A 66 4.90 -5.41 -2.07
C THR A 66 3.91 -4.25 -1.91
N ILE A 67 3.12 -4.24 -0.84
CA ILE A 67 2.18 -3.14 -0.52
C ILE A 67 2.92 -1.80 -0.37
N VAL A 68 4.02 -1.75 0.37
CA VAL A 68 4.82 -0.51 0.54
C VAL A 68 5.36 -0.01 -0.81
N ASN A 69 5.78 -0.93 -1.69
CA ASN A 69 6.24 -0.59 -3.03
C ASN A 69 5.10 -0.04 -3.91
N LEU A 70 3.90 -0.63 -3.83
CA LEU A 70 2.70 -0.15 -4.54
C LEU A 70 2.32 1.25 -4.08
N ALA A 71 2.21 1.47 -2.77
CA ALA A 71 1.91 2.79 -2.21
C ALA A 71 2.96 3.83 -2.62
N SER A 72 4.24 3.47 -2.63
CA SER A 72 5.33 4.35 -3.10
C SER A 72 5.21 4.70 -4.59
N ASN A 73 4.78 3.75 -5.43
CA ASN A 73 4.54 3.99 -6.85
C ASN A 73 3.34 4.91 -7.08
N GLN A 74 2.23 4.68 -6.37
CA GLN A 74 1.04 5.52 -6.45
C GLN A 74 1.33 6.95 -5.99
N ARG A 75 1.99 7.14 -4.84
CA ARG A 75 2.40 8.47 -4.35
C ARG A 75 3.23 9.23 -5.39
N ARG A 76 4.21 8.56 -6.02
CA ARG A 76 5.01 9.18 -7.09
C ARG A 76 4.17 9.57 -8.30
N SER A 77 3.17 8.75 -8.68
CA SER A 77 2.25 9.06 -9.77
C SER A 77 1.37 10.28 -9.45
N LEU A 78 0.78 10.32 -8.25
CA LEU A 78 -0.02 11.44 -7.77
C LEU A 78 0.80 12.72 -7.66
N GLY A 79 2.03 12.64 -7.13
CA GLY A 79 2.95 13.78 -7.06
C GLY A 79 3.28 14.36 -8.44
N ARG A 80 3.53 13.50 -9.44
CA ARG A 80 3.72 13.96 -10.83
C ARG A 80 2.46 14.62 -11.38
N ARG A 81 1.28 14.04 -11.12
CA ARG A 81 -0.01 14.61 -11.56
C ARG A 81 -0.28 15.97 -10.91
N ARG A 82 -0.08 16.10 -9.59
CA ARG A 82 -0.20 17.38 -8.87
C ARG A 82 0.76 18.42 -9.40
N LYS A 83 2.03 18.08 -9.65
CA LYS A 83 3.01 19.00 -10.25
C LYS A 83 2.60 19.46 -11.66
N ALA A 84 2.01 18.56 -12.46
CA ALA A 84 1.50 18.92 -13.79
C ALA A 84 0.27 19.85 -13.69
N LEU A 85 -0.65 19.60 -12.76
CA LEU A 85 -1.83 20.43 -12.53
C LEU A 85 -1.47 21.80 -11.89
N GLY A 86 -0.51 21.84 -10.97
CA GLY A 86 -0.05 23.08 -10.35
C GLY A 86 0.61 24.04 -11.34
N ARG A 87 1.15 23.55 -12.46
CA ARG A 87 1.62 24.42 -13.57
C ARG A 87 0.47 25.13 -14.30
N LEU A 88 -0.77 24.70 -14.10
CA LEU A 88 -1.98 25.26 -14.71
C LEU A 88 -2.79 26.12 -13.74
N SER A 89 -2.46 26.12 -12.44
CA SER A 89 -3.14 26.94 -11.42
C SER A 89 -2.32 28.18 -11.10
N VAL A 90 -2.98 29.34 -11.04
CA VAL A 90 -2.43 30.59 -10.48
C VAL A 90 -2.48 30.48 -8.95
N GLU A 91 -1.43 30.94 -8.27
CA GLU A 91 -1.17 30.74 -6.83
C GLU A 91 -2.39 30.91 -5.92
N GLU A 92 -2.64 29.92 -5.05
CA GLU A 92 -3.51 30.04 -3.89
C GLU A 92 -2.70 30.18 -2.61
N GLY A 93 -3.17 31.13 -1.78
CA GLY A 93 -2.43 31.76 -0.70
C GLY A 93 -2.07 30.88 0.50
N TRP A 94 -1.16 31.46 1.29
CA TRP A 94 -0.64 30.93 2.55
C TRP A 94 -1.73 30.86 3.62
N TRP A 95 -2.00 29.65 4.13
CA TRP A 95 -2.85 29.40 5.29
C TRP A 95 -2.00 29.24 6.57
N PRO A 96 -2.40 29.81 7.72
CA PRO A 96 -1.70 29.61 8.98
C PRO A 96 -1.81 28.16 9.46
N THR A 97 -0.67 27.52 9.73
CA THR A 97 -0.56 26.13 10.19
C THR A 97 -0.72 26.05 11.72
N TYR A 98 -1.75 25.34 12.16
CA TYR A 98 -1.89 24.87 13.55
C TYR A 98 -1.17 23.51 13.68
N PRO A 99 -0.56 23.14 14.83
CA PRO A 99 0.25 21.92 14.91
C PRO A 99 -0.65 20.68 14.96
N ALA A 100 -0.99 20.16 13.78
CA ALA A 100 -1.56 18.83 13.64
C ALA A 100 -0.40 17.83 13.47
N ASP A 101 0.28 17.49 14.58
CA ASP A 101 1.45 16.58 14.57
C ASP A 101 1.14 15.21 13.93
N ILE A 102 -0.14 14.81 13.89
CA ILE A 102 -0.61 13.58 13.24
C ILE A 102 -0.70 13.74 11.71
N GLU A 103 -1.05 14.91 11.19
CA GLU A 103 -1.09 15.15 9.74
C GLU A 103 0.32 15.12 9.13
N ALA A 104 1.32 15.57 9.88
CA ALA A 104 2.73 15.46 9.48
C ALA A 104 3.17 14.01 9.22
N ILE A 105 2.54 13.02 9.86
CA ILE A 105 2.79 11.59 9.59
C ILE A 105 2.33 11.22 8.17
N LEU A 106 1.23 11.79 7.70
CA LEU A 106 0.67 11.52 6.37
C LEU A 106 1.58 12.04 5.24
N ASP A 107 2.42 13.03 5.54
CA ASP A 107 3.44 13.54 4.62
C ASP A 107 4.70 12.67 4.53
N LEU A 108 4.91 11.76 5.47
CA LEU A 108 6.06 10.87 5.44
C LEU A 108 6.03 9.94 4.22
N PRO A 109 7.19 9.44 3.75
CA PRO A 109 7.24 8.33 2.81
C PRO A 109 6.47 7.10 3.31
N PRO A 110 5.77 6.36 2.43
CA PRO A 110 5.08 5.11 2.79
C PRO A 110 5.95 4.14 3.58
N ARG A 111 7.24 4.07 3.25
CA ARG A 111 8.22 3.25 3.98
C ARG A 111 8.39 3.69 5.43
N HIS A 112 8.44 4.99 5.72
CA HIS A 112 8.62 5.49 7.09
C HIS A 112 7.36 5.24 7.92
N ARG A 113 6.17 5.49 7.37
CA ARG A 113 4.91 5.15 8.06
C ARG A 113 4.80 3.67 8.37
N ALA A 114 5.16 2.81 7.41
CA ALA A 114 5.18 1.37 7.62
C ALA A 114 6.17 0.95 8.73
N ILE A 115 7.34 1.58 8.81
CA ILE A 115 8.31 1.31 9.88
C ILE A 115 7.74 1.70 11.25
N LEU A 116 7.15 2.89 11.39
CA LEU A 116 6.56 3.34 12.66
C LEU A 116 5.53 2.31 13.17
N TYR A 117 4.62 1.89 12.30
CA TYR A 117 3.64 0.86 12.65
C TYR A 117 4.27 -0.50 13.01
N LEU A 118 5.31 -0.93 12.30
CA LEU A 118 5.94 -2.23 12.55
C LEU A 118 6.81 -2.26 13.82
N VAL A 119 7.17 -1.11 14.38
CA VAL A 119 7.96 -0.98 15.62
C VAL A 119 7.05 -0.83 16.84
N GLU A 120 5.90 -0.18 16.71
CA GLU A 120 4.97 0.08 17.82
C GLU A 120 3.93 -1.04 18.08
N VAL A 121 3.83 -2.03 17.19
CA VAL A 121 2.85 -3.14 17.27
C VAL A 121 3.51 -4.47 17.61
#